data_AF-A0A939A8Z7-F1
#
_entry.id   AF-A0A939A8Z7-F1
#
_cell.length_a   1.000
_cell.length_b   1.000
_cell.length_c   1.000
_cell.angle_alpha   90.00
_cell.angle_beta   90.00
_cell.angle_gamma   90.00
#
_symmetry.space_group_name_H-M   'P 1'
#
loop_
_entity.id
_entity.type
_entity.pdbx_description
1 polymer ?
#
loop_
_entity_poly.entity_id
_entity_poly.type
_entity_poly.pdbx_seq_one_letter_code
_entity_poly.pdbx_strand_id
1 'polypeptide(L)' 'MKTITIRGIEPGLDRVIKSQAKQNNLSVNQWILQLLKKVTGMGKEPVFKKHHDLDTLAGGWSKEEV' A
#
# COMPACT_ATOMS: atom_id res chain seq x y z
N MET A 1 5.22 13.11 7.85
CA MET A 1 4.99 11.79 8.47
C MET A 1 3.79 11.91 9.39
N LYS A 2 2.81 11.01 9.28
CA LYS A 2 1.71 10.93 10.25
C LYS A 2 1.97 9.73 11.16
N THR A 3 1.83 9.92 12.46
CA THR A 3 2.02 8.86 13.46
C THR A 3 0.66 8.30 13.85
N ILE A 4 0.52 6.98 13.79
CA ILE A 4 -0.68 6.27 14.26
C ILE A 4 -0.26 5.40 15.44
N THR A 5 -0.97 5.53 16.57
CA THR A 5 -0.77 4.66 17.74
C THR A 5 -1.90 3.64 17.79
N ILE A 6 -1.57 2.36 17.68
CA ILE A 6 -2.53 1.26 17.81
C ILE A 6 -2.57 0.87 19.29
N ARG A 7 -3.71 1.09 19.95
CA ARG A 7 -3.95 0.73 21.37
C ARG A 7 -4.67 -0.62 21.44
N GLY A 8 -4.56 -1.29 22.58
CA GLY A 8 -5.28 -2.56 22.82
C GLY A 8 -4.66 -3.78 22.15
N ILE A 9 -3.37 -3.74 21.79
CA ILE A 9 -2.67 -4.95 21.36
C ILE A 9 -2.44 -5.84 22.57
N GLU A 10 -3.12 -6.98 22.61
CA GLU A 10 -2.92 -7.97 23.66
C GLU A 10 -1.50 -8.57 23.59
N PRO A 11 -0.93 -9.01 24.74
CA PRO A 11 0.43 -9.56 24.77
C PRO A 11 0.65 -10.75 23.83
N GLY A 12 -0.39 -11.57 23.62
CA GLY A 12 -0.34 -12.68 22.66
C GLY A 12 -0.15 -12.20 21.23
N LEU A 13 -0.90 -11.15 20.84
CA LEU A 13 -0.83 -10.57 19.51
C LEU A 13 0.51 -9.84 19.28
N ASP A 14 1.04 -9.12 20.27
CA ASP A 14 2.36 -8.47 20.18
C ASP A 14 3.48 -9.49 19.89
N ARG A 15 3.45 -10.65 20.55
CA ARG A 15 4.41 -11.74 20.31
C ARG A 15 4.31 -12.28 18.89
N VAL A 16 3.11 -12.50 18.39
CA VAL A 16 2.87 -12.98 17.02
C VAL A 16 3.39 -11.97 16.00
N ILE A 17 3.07 -10.68 16.18
CA ILE A 17 3.54 -9.60 15.29
C ILE A 17 5.07 -9.56 15.25
N LYS A 18 5.73 -9.56 16.41
CA LYS A 18 7.21 -9.54 16.49
C LYS A 18 7.84 -10.79 15.88
N SER A 19 7.25 -11.96 16.13
CA SER A 19 7.71 -13.22 15.55
C SER A 19 7.63 -13.18 14.02
N GLN A 20 6.49 -12.73 13.48
CA GLN A 20 6.27 -12.67 12.05
C GLN A 20 7.17 -11.64 11.36
N ALA A 21 7.38 -10.48 12.00
CA ALA A 21 8.32 -9.47 11.52
C ALA A 21 9.75 -10.04 11.46
N LYS A 22 10.18 -10.74 12.52
CA LYS A 22 11.50 -11.40 12.57
C LYS A 22 11.65 -12.49 11.51
N GLN A 23 10.64 -13.33 11.30
CA GLN A 23 10.66 -14.37 10.25
C GLN A 23 10.79 -13.78 8.84
N ASN A 24 10.22 -12.61 8.59
CA ASN A 24 10.33 -11.91 7.31
C ASN A 24 11.55 -10.99 7.22
N ASN A 25 12.42 -10.97 8.25
CA ASN A 25 13.59 -10.09 8.33
C ASN A 25 13.23 -8.59 8.20
N LEU A 26 12.05 -8.20 8.70
CA LEU A 26 11.52 -6.84 8.64
C LEU A 26 11.39 -6.24 10.04
N SER A 27 11.44 -4.92 10.13
CA SER A 27 11.01 -4.22 11.35
C SER A 27 9.50 -4.40 11.55
N VAL A 28 9.05 -4.35 12.81
CA VAL A 28 7.61 -4.44 13.15
C VAL A 28 6.80 -3.39 12.39
N ASN A 29 7.30 -2.16 12.31
CA ASN A 29 6.63 -1.08 11.58
C ASN A 29 6.50 -1.40 10.08
N GLN A 30 7.57 -1.85 9.42
CA GLN A 30 7.52 -2.23 8.00
C GLN A 30 6.57 -3.39 7.77
N TRP A 31 6.58 -4.40 8.64
CA TRP A 31 5.69 -5.55 8.53
C TRP A 31 4.22 -5.15 8.67
N ILE A 32 3.88 -4.29 9.65
CA ILE A 32 2.53 -3.75 9.82
C ILE A 32 2.11 -2.92 8.59
N LEU A 33 3.00 -2.07 8.07
CA LEU A 33 2.71 -1.27 6.87
C LEU A 33 2.46 -2.16 5.65
N GLN A 34 3.23 -3.23 5.45
CA GLN A 34 2.97 -4.19 4.38
C GLN A 34 1.64 -4.91 4.55
N LEU A 35 1.30 -5.31 5.78
CA LEU A 35 0.02 -5.93 6.08
C LEU A 35 -1.14 -4.98 5.75
N LEU A 36 -1.08 -3.72 6.19
CA LEU A 36 -2.09 -2.70 5.92
C LEU A 36 -2.24 -2.44 4.42
N LYS A 37 -1.13 -2.33 3.68
CA LYS A 37 -1.11 -2.21 2.22
C LYS A 37 -1.79 -3.40 1.54
N LYS A 38 -1.51 -4.62 2.00
CA LYS A 38 -2.11 -5.85 1.47
C LYS A 38 -3.63 -5.90 1.70
N VAL A 39 -4.09 -5.55 2.90
CA VAL A 39 -5.52 -5.58 3.27
C VAL A 39 -6.32 -4.47 2.58
N THR A 40 -5.74 -3.28 2.44
CA THR A 40 -6.39 -2.15 1.76
C THR A 40 -6.30 -2.23 0.24
N GLY A 41 -5.55 -3.20 -0.30
CA GLY A 41 -5.24 -3.27 -1.74
C GLY A 41 -4.28 -2.18 -2.23
N MET A 42 -3.80 -1.31 -1.33
CA MET A 42 -2.91 -0.21 -1.61
C MET A 42 -1.48 -0.74 -1.76
N GLY A 43 -1.10 -1.13 -2.97
CA GLY A 43 0.18 -1.79 -3.25
C GLY A 43 0.07 -3.00 -4.16
N LYS A 44 -1.13 -3.34 -4.65
CA LYS A 44 -1.23 -4.11 -5.90
C LYS A 44 -0.71 -3.20 -7.01
N GLU A 45 0.39 -3.57 -7.64
CA GLU A 45 0.70 -3.02 -8.96
C GLU A 45 -0.52 -3.26 -9.85
N PRO A 46 -0.93 -2.27 -10.66
CA PRO A 46 -2.04 -2.47 -11.58
C PRO A 46 -1.68 -3.68 -12.44
N VAL A 47 -2.59 -4.67 -12.48
CA VAL A 47 -2.41 -5.92 -13.24
C VAL A 47 -2.04 -5.63 -14.69
N PHE A 48 -2.46 -4.47 -15.19
CA PHE A 48 -2.07 -3.92 -16.47
C PHE A 48 -1.22 -2.67 -16.27
N LYS A 49 -0.05 -2.65 -16.90
CA LYS A 49 0.72 -1.42 -17.05
C LYS A 49 -0.16 -0.42 -17.80
N LYS A 50 -0.34 0.78 -17.25
CA LYS A 50 -1.08 1.83 -17.94
C LYS A 50 -0.23 2.27 -19.14
N HIS A 51 -0.71 2.01 -20.34
CA HIS A 51 -0.10 2.47 -21.58
C HIS A 51 -0.80 3.77 -22.01
N HIS A 52 -0.02 4.74 -22.48
CA HIS A 52 -0.46 6.07 -22.91
C HIS A 52 -0.17 6.30 -24.41
N ASP A 53 0.22 5.24 -25.12
CA ASP A 53 0.62 5.23 -26.52
C ASP A 53 -0.52 5.56 -27.49
N LEU A 54 -1.77 5.31 -27.09
CA LEU A 54 -2.96 5.61 -27.89
C LEU A 54 -3.72 6.85 -27.39
N ASP A 55 -3.26 7.52 -26.33
CA ASP A 55 -3.91 8.71 -25.77
C ASP A 55 -3.96 9.87 -26.79
N THR A 56 -2.97 9.94 -27.68
CA THR A 56 -2.90 10.95 -28.75
C THR A 56 -3.89 10.71 -29.89
N LEU A 57 -4.44 9.48 -30.00
CA LEU A 57 -5.44 9.12 -30.99
C LEU A 57 -6.87 9.33 -30.47
N ALA A 58 -7.03 9.35 -29.14
CA ALA A 58 -8.27 9.67 -28.47
C ALA A 58 -8.46 11.20 -28.49
N GLY A 59 -8.71 11.76 -29.66
CA GLY A 59 -9.04 13.18 -29.84
C GLY A 59 -10.14 13.60 -28.88
N GLY A 60 -9.76 14.35 -27.86
CA GLY A 60 -10.64 14.89 -26.83
C GLY A 60 -10.37 16.37 -26.67
N TRP A 61 -11.42 17.13 -26.39
CA TRP A 61 -11.36 18.56 -26.12
C TRP A 61 -10.47 18.78 -24.90
N SER A 62 -9.32 19.43 -25.09
CA SER A 62 -8.41 19.69 -23.98
C SER A 62 -9.03 20.75 -23.08
N LYS A 63 -8.63 20.78 -21.81
CA LYS A 63 -9.10 21.81 -20.85
C LYS A 63 -8.74 23.25 -21.27
N GLU A 64 -7.91 23.42 -22.30
CA GLU A 64 -7.61 24.72 -22.90
C GLU A 64 -8.73 25.25 -23.81
N GLU A 65 -9.74 24.44 -24.14
CA GLU A 65 -10.90 24.82 -24.96
C GLU A 65 -12.14 25.26 -24.14
N VAL A 66 -12.00 25.52 -22.84
CA VAL A 66 -13.07 26.03 -21.94
C VAL A 66 -12.83 27.49 -21.54
#